data_AF-A0A7Z7N8Y6-F1
#
_entry.id   AF-A0A7Z7N8Y6-F1
#
_cell.length_a   1.000
_cell.length_b   1.000
_cell.length_c   1.000
_cell.angle_alpha   90.00
_cell.angle_beta   90.00
_cell.angle_gamma   90.00
#
_symmetry.space_group_name_H-M   'P 1'
#
loop_
_entity.id
_entity.type
_entity.pdbx_description
1 polymer ?
#
loop_
_entity_poly.entity_id
_entity_poly.type
_entity_poly.pdbx_seq_one_letter_code
_entity_poly.pdbx_strand_id
1 'polypeptide(L)'
;MIIACSSQAAAKVTGRDLGTAAGWGTGAGLVASVVMAIYAMFAAATYQNTGFLTPMCHIASTVIAPDTMMTSMLQATAGHPFTFAPGPAALGAIIHMMVGAIYGAVFGVLIRLACASWLIVPIAGLVWGVTVFVVSSWIGLHMPQQFLAPAIRSGTWRPWWATPPSLSNT
;
A
#
# COMPACT_ATOMS: atom_id res chain seq x y z
N MET A 1 -34.18 6.90 0.92
CA MET A 1 -34.86 5.71 0.39
C MET A 1 -33.78 4.67 0.09
N ILE A 2 -33.45 3.82 1.06
CA ILE A 2 -32.49 2.72 0.87
C ILE A 2 -33.30 1.59 0.21
N ILE A 3 -33.08 1.35 -1.08
CA ILE A 3 -33.72 0.24 -1.79
C ILE A 3 -33.02 -1.02 -1.29
N ALA A 4 -33.55 -1.62 -0.22
CA ALA A 4 -33.22 -2.98 0.14
C ALA A 4 -33.66 -3.86 -1.03
N CYS A 5 -32.72 -4.60 -1.60
CA CYS A 5 -33.00 -5.56 -2.65
C CYS A 5 -34.07 -6.53 -2.15
N SER A 6 -35.12 -6.79 -2.94
CA SER A 6 -36.08 -7.83 -2.59
C SER A 6 -35.32 -9.14 -2.40
N SER A 7 -35.70 -9.91 -1.39
CA SER A 7 -35.12 -11.21 -1.06
C SER A 7 -35.08 -12.20 -2.23
N GLN A 8 -35.79 -11.93 -3.33
CA GLN A 8 -35.76 -12.69 -4.57
C GLN A 8 -34.54 -12.42 -5.48
N ALA A 9 -33.91 -11.24 -5.41
CA ALA A 9 -32.76 -10.91 -6.28
C ALA A 9 -31.43 -11.51 -5.77
N ALA A 10 -31.32 -11.74 -4.46
CA ALA A 10 -30.17 -12.42 -3.85
C ALA A 10 -30.10 -13.92 -4.22
N ALA A 11 -31.25 -14.53 -4.55
CA ALA A 11 -31.34 -15.96 -4.88
C ALA A 11 -30.78 -16.33 -6.27
N LYS A 12 -30.29 -15.37 -7.07
CA LYS A 12 -29.88 -15.60 -8.47
C LYS A 12 -28.53 -15.00 -8.85
N VAL A 13 -27.62 -14.84 -7.91
CA VAL A 13 -26.23 -14.47 -8.23
C VAL A 13 -25.50 -15.72 -8.72
N THR A 14 -25.19 -15.78 -10.01
CA THR A 14 -24.47 -16.93 -10.59
C THR A 14 -22.96 -16.77 -10.44
N GLY A 15 -22.21 -17.87 -10.51
CA GLY A 15 -20.74 -17.83 -10.48
C GLY A 15 -20.13 -16.95 -11.59
N ARG A 16 -20.80 -16.86 -12.76
CA ARG A 16 -20.40 -15.96 -13.85
C ARG A 16 -20.55 -14.50 -13.47
N ASP A 17 -21.63 -14.13 -12.77
CA ASP A 17 -21.85 -12.75 -12.30
C ASP A 17 -20.79 -12.32 -11.29
N LEU A 18 -20.39 -13.22 -10.40
CA LEU A 18 -19.31 -12.98 -9.44
C LEU A 18 -17.96 -12.84 -10.15
N GLY A 19 -17.69 -13.67 -11.17
CA GLY A 19 -16.49 -13.57 -11.99
C GLY A 19 -16.39 -12.23 -12.73
N THR A 20 -17.49 -11.77 -13.34
CA THR A 20 -17.54 -10.46 -14.01
C THR A 20 -17.38 -9.31 -13.01
N ALA A 21 -18.04 -9.39 -11.84
CA ALA A 21 -17.91 -8.40 -10.79
C ALA A 21 -16.49 -8.32 -10.22
N ALA A 22 -15.85 -9.46 -10.00
CA ALA A 22 -14.44 -9.54 -9.60
C ALA A 22 -13.52 -8.95 -10.68
N GLY A 23 -13.78 -9.21 -11.96
CA GLY A 23 -13.02 -8.64 -13.07
C GLY A 23 -13.08 -7.11 -13.12
N TRP A 24 -14.29 -6.53 -13.01
CA TRP A 24 -14.46 -5.07 -12.91
C TRP A 24 -13.83 -4.50 -11.65
N GLY A 25 -13.98 -5.20 -10.52
CA GLY A 25 -13.36 -4.85 -9.26
C GLY A 25 -11.83 -4.80 -9.37
N THR A 26 -11.21 -5.80 -9.97
CA THR A 26 -9.77 -5.85 -10.26
C THR A 26 -9.35 -4.64 -11.10
N GLY A 27 -10.07 -4.35 -12.19
CA GLY A 27 -9.77 -3.19 -13.04
C GLY A 27 -9.82 -1.87 -12.28
N ALA A 28 -10.87 -1.66 -11.47
CA ALA A 28 -10.99 -0.47 -10.63
C ALA A 28 -9.88 -0.39 -9.57
N GLY A 29 -9.53 -1.52 -8.95
CA GLY A 29 -8.46 -1.63 -7.95
C GLY A 29 -7.08 -1.30 -8.52
N LEU A 30 -6.80 -1.74 -9.75
CA LEU A 30 -5.56 -1.40 -10.46
C LEU A 30 -5.47 0.11 -10.74
N VAL A 31 -6.54 0.72 -11.25
CA VAL A 31 -6.58 2.17 -11.50
C VAL A 31 -6.36 2.95 -10.20
N ALA A 32 -7.05 2.58 -9.13
CA ALA A 32 -6.88 3.20 -7.82
C ALA A 32 -5.45 3.05 -7.28
N SER A 33 -4.85 1.87 -7.45
CA SER A 33 -3.47 1.57 -7.06
C SER A 33 -2.46 2.45 -7.81
N VAL A 34 -2.63 2.63 -9.13
CA VAL A 34 -1.76 3.52 -9.91
C VAL A 34 -1.86 4.98 -9.44
N VAL A 35 -3.08 5.48 -9.22
CA VAL A 35 -3.28 6.86 -8.74
C VAL A 35 -2.63 7.06 -7.37
N MET A 36 -2.77 6.09 -6.46
CA MET A 36 -2.15 6.14 -5.14
C MET A 36 -0.62 6.06 -5.21
N ALA A 37 -0.07 5.21 -6.08
CA ALA A 37 1.36 5.11 -6.30
C ALA A 37 1.94 6.45 -6.78
N ILE A 38 1.29 7.09 -7.76
CA ILE A 38 1.69 8.42 -8.26
C ILE A 38 1.65 9.44 -7.14
N TYR A 39 0.56 9.48 -6.36
CA TYR A 39 0.44 10.37 -5.22
C TYR A 39 1.57 10.16 -4.19
N ALA A 40 1.87 8.91 -3.84
CA ALA A 40 2.92 8.58 -2.88
C ALA A 40 4.31 9.01 -3.37
N MET A 41 4.60 8.85 -4.66
CA MET A 41 5.88 9.28 -5.26
C MET A 41 6.02 10.81 -5.23
N PHE A 42 4.96 11.55 -5.55
CA PHE A 42 4.95 13.01 -5.41
C PHE A 42 5.13 13.41 -3.95
N ALA A 43 4.37 12.82 -3.02
CA ALA A 43 4.45 13.16 -1.60
C ALA A 43 5.84 12.88 -1.00
N ALA A 44 6.49 11.78 -1.40
CA ALA A 44 7.85 11.47 -0.97
C ALA A 44 8.87 12.50 -1.48
N ALA A 45 8.71 12.96 -2.73
CA ALA A 45 9.58 13.95 -3.32
C ALA A 45 9.36 15.36 -2.74
N THR A 46 8.11 15.79 -2.52
CA THR A 46 7.79 17.17 -2.14
C THR A 46 7.68 17.40 -0.64
N TYR A 47 7.12 16.45 0.11
CA TYR A 47 6.86 16.62 1.54
C TYR A 47 7.89 15.91 2.43
N GLN A 48 8.40 14.76 2.00
CA GLN A 48 9.31 13.96 2.82
C GLN A 48 10.80 14.16 2.47
N ASN A 49 11.11 14.73 1.30
CA ASN A 49 12.47 14.87 0.78
C ASN A 49 13.28 13.54 0.80
N THR A 50 12.59 12.40 0.72
CA THR A 50 13.22 11.08 0.84
C THR A 50 13.59 10.46 -0.50
N GLY A 51 13.22 11.08 -1.63
CA GLY A 51 13.44 10.59 -2.99
C GLY A 51 12.17 10.03 -3.64
N PHE A 52 12.04 10.12 -4.98
CA PHE A 52 10.81 9.78 -5.73
C PHE A 52 10.44 8.28 -5.67
N LEU A 53 11.43 7.41 -5.48
CA LEU A 53 11.27 5.93 -5.53
C LEU A 53 11.27 5.28 -4.15
N THR A 54 11.47 6.06 -3.10
CA THR A 54 11.58 5.57 -1.72
C THR A 54 10.31 4.86 -1.24
N PRO A 55 9.09 5.26 -1.62
CA PRO A 55 7.88 4.47 -1.34
C PRO A 55 7.92 3.07 -1.98
N MET A 56 8.50 2.96 -3.17
CA MET A 56 8.58 1.70 -3.91
C MET A 56 9.64 0.76 -3.33
N CYS A 57 10.81 1.32 -2.97
CA CYS A 57 11.85 0.61 -2.23
C CYS A 57 11.37 0.19 -0.82
N HIS A 58 10.50 0.98 -0.18
CA HIS A 58 9.91 0.62 1.11
C HIS A 58 9.04 -0.63 1.02
N ILE A 59 8.21 -0.76 -0.03
CA ILE A 59 7.43 -1.98 -0.25
C ILE A 59 8.37 -3.17 -0.53
N ALA A 60 9.37 -3.00 -1.39
CA ALA A 60 10.33 -4.07 -1.72
C ALA A 60 11.17 -4.52 -0.53
N SER A 61 11.49 -3.62 0.40
CA SER A 61 12.25 -3.94 1.61
C SER A 61 11.55 -4.93 2.54
N THR A 62 10.22 -5.05 2.45
CA THR A 62 9.46 -6.06 3.22
C THR A 62 9.68 -7.48 2.70
N VAL A 63 10.25 -7.64 1.50
CA VAL A 63 10.39 -8.94 0.82
C VAL A 63 11.85 -9.31 0.53
N ILE A 64 12.72 -8.35 0.16
CA ILE A 64 14.07 -8.68 -0.34
C ILE A 64 15.20 -8.23 0.58
N ALA A 65 15.33 -6.94 0.92
CA ALA A 65 16.38 -6.45 1.83
C ALA A 65 16.18 -4.95 2.23
N PRO A 66 16.39 -4.56 3.51
CA PRO A 66 16.26 -3.17 4.01
C PRO A 66 17.24 -2.15 3.41
N ASP A 67 18.41 -2.64 2.98
CA ASP A 67 19.57 -1.88 2.51
C ASP A 67 19.29 -1.05 1.24
N THR A 68 18.29 -1.45 0.45
CA THR A 68 17.87 -0.72 -0.76
C THR A 68 17.19 0.62 -0.47
N MET A 69 16.53 0.76 0.68
CA MET A 69 15.92 2.02 1.12
C MET A 69 16.98 3.05 1.52
N MET A 70 18.03 2.59 2.21
CA MET A 70 19.13 3.43 2.67
C MET A 70 19.89 4.03 1.49
N THR A 71 20.13 3.24 0.44
CA THR A 71 20.78 3.71 -0.80
C THR A 71 19.95 4.78 -1.52
N SER A 72 18.62 4.62 -1.59
CA SER A 72 17.72 5.61 -2.20
C SER A 72 17.72 6.95 -1.43
N MET A 73 17.68 6.90 -0.09
CA MET A 73 17.71 8.10 0.75
C MET A 73 19.06 8.82 0.70
N LEU A 74 20.17 8.08 0.75
CA LEU A 74 21.53 8.66 0.64
C LEU A 74 21.72 9.38 -0.70
N GLN A 75 21.19 8.82 -1.78
CA GLN A 75 21.24 9.41 -3.12
C GLN A 75 20.34 10.64 -3.26
N ALA A 76 19.13 10.61 -2.67
CA ALA A 76 18.25 11.77 -2.62
C ALA A 76 18.88 12.93 -1.83
N THR A 77 19.57 12.63 -0.73
CA THR A 77 20.30 13.61 0.10
C THR A 77 21.52 14.18 -0.64
N ALA A 78 22.14 13.39 -1.53
CA ALA A 78 23.24 13.83 -2.39
C ALA A 78 22.79 14.69 -3.59
N GLY A 79 21.51 15.07 -3.68
CA GLY A 79 20.98 15.89 -4.77
C GLY A 79 20.56 15.10 -6.01
N HIS A 80 20.49 13.76 -5.93
CA HIS A 80 20.03 12.88 -7.00
C HIS A 80 18.68 12.22 -6.63
N PRO A 81 17.55 12.95 -6.74
CA PRO A 81 16.24 12.46 -6.30
C PRO A 81 15.64 11.34 -7.17
N PHE A 82 16.26 11.02 -8.32
CA PHE A 82 15.80 10.05 -9.31
C PHE A 82 16.73 8.84 -9.49
N THR A 83 17.44 8.41 -8.45
CA THR A 83 18.30 7.22 -8.55
C THR A 83 17.46 5.95 -8.65
N PHE A 84 17.28 5.47 -9.88
CA PHE A 84 16.44 4.32 -10.20
C PHE A 84 17.17 3.01 -9.92
N ALA A 85 16.75 2.28 -8.89
CA ALA A 85 17.09 0.88 -8.71
C ALA A 85 15.97 0.03 -9.35
N PRO A 86 16.12 -0.41 -10.62
CA PRO A 86 15.03 -1.02 -11.38
C PRO A 86 14.44 -2.27 -10.74
N GLY A 87 15.26 -3.06 -10.03
CA GLY A 87 14.81 -4.30 -9.37
C GLY A 87 13.81 -4.07 -8.24
N PRO A 88 14.19 -3.36 -7.16
CA PRO A 88 13.28 -3.05 -6.05
C PRO A 88 12.07 -2.21 -6.48
N ALA A 89 12.26 -1.29 -7.42
CA ALA A 89 11.18 -0.49 -7.97
C ALA A 89 10.13 -1.38 -8.67
N ALA A 90 10.55 -2.20 -9.63
CA ALA A 90 9.64 -3.10 -10.34
C ALA A 90 8.90 -4.04 -9.38
N LEU A 91 9.59 -4.61 -8.38
CA LEU A 91 8.94 -5.48 -7.41
C LEU A 91 7.92 -4.74 -6.54
N GLY A 92 8.28 -3.56 -6.01
CA GLY A 92 7.36 -2.74 -5.22
C GLY A 92 6.11 -2.37 -6.01
N ALA A 93 6.28 -2.03 -7.30
CA ALA A 93 5.17 -1.77 -8.21
C ALA A 93 4.29 -3.01 -8.41
N ILE A 94 4.88 -4.18 -8.69
CA ILE A 94 4.15 -5.43 -8.87
C ILE A 94 3.33 -5.78 -7.63
N ILE A 95 3.92 -5.71 -6.45
CA ILE A 95 3.23 -6.00 -5.19
C ILE A 95 2.09 -5.00 -4.98
N HIS A 96 2.32 -3.71 -5.22
CA HIS A 96 1.28 -2.69 -5.08
C HIS A 96 0.11 -2.91 -6.06
N MET A 97 0.41 -3.30 -7.30
CA MET A 97 -0.61 -3.63 -8.29
C MET A 97 -1.38 -4.91 -7.91
N MET A 98 -0.69 -5.95 -7.45
CA MET A 98 -1.33 -7.19 -6.99
C MET A 98 -2.27 -6.94 -5.81
N VAL A 99 -1.83 -6.17 -4.82
CA VAL A 99 -2.65 -5.84 -3.65
C VAL A 99 -3.87 -5.00 -4.06
N GLY A 100 -3.68 -3.99 -4.92
CA GLY A 100 -4.78 -3.20 -5.48
C GLY A 100 -5.79 -4.05 -6.24
N ALA A 101 -5.32 -4.98 -7.08
CA ALA A 101 -6.16 -5.93 -7.82
C ALA A 101 -6.98 -6.82 -6.88
N ILE A 102 -6.35 -7.40 -5.85
CA ILE A 102 -7.02 -8.28 -4.89
C ILE A 102 -8.12 -7.53 -4.11
N TYR A 103 -7.80 -6.38 -3.52
CA TYR A 103 -8.79 -5.59 -2.80
C TYR A 103 -9.91 -5.05 -3.71
N GLY A 104 -9.57 -4.72 -4.95
CA GLY A 104 -10.55 -4.34 -5.97
C GLY A 104 -11.50 -5.49 -6.31
N ALA A 105 -10.97 -6.69 -6.55
CA ALA A 105 -11.77 -7.88 -6.83
C ALA A 105 -12.75 -8.19 -5.69
N VAL A 106 -12.27 -8.16 -4.44
CA VAL A 106 -13.09 -8.34 -3.24
C VAL A 106 -14.20 -7.30 -3.17
N PHE A 107 -13.87 -6.02 -3.39
CA PHE A 107 -14.87 -4.95 -3.41
C PHE A 107 -15.94 -5.17 -4.48
N GLY A 108 -15.54 -5.53 -5.71
CA GLY A 108 -16.47 -5.81 -6.81
C GLY A 108 -17.45 -6.94 -6.46
N VAL A 109 -16.94 -8.02 -5.85
CA VAL A 109 -17.77 -9.13 -5.36
C VAL A 109 -18.73 -8.67 -4.26
N LEU A 110 -18.25 -7.91 -3.27
CA LEU A 110 -19.08 -7.42 -2.17
C LEU A 110 -20.21 -6.51 -2.65
N ILE A 111 -19.93 -5.59 -3.58
CA ILE A 111 -20.94 -4.72 -4.18
C ILE A 111 -22.00 -5.53 -4.95
N ARG A 112 -21.57 -6.56 -5.68
CA ARG A 112 -22.48 -7.43 -6.42
C ARG A 112 -23.37 -8.26 -5.50
N LEU A 113 -22.84 -8.75 -4.39
CA LEU A 113 -23.56 -9.49 -3.35
C LEU A 113 -24.52 -8.59 -2.57
N ALA A 114 -24.11 -7.35 -2.29
CA ALA A 114 -24.95 -6.35 -1.63
C ALA A 114 -26.05 -5.78 -2.55
N CYS A 115 -26.05 -6.13 -3.84
CA CYS A 115 -26.94 -5.58 -4.86
C CYS A 115 -27.00 -4.04 -4.82
N ALA A 116 -25.86 -3.40 -4.57
CA ALA A 116 -25.82 -1.97 -4.33
C ALA A 116 -26.21 -1.20 -5.60
N SER A 117 -27.06 -0.19 -5.45
CA SER A 117 -27.38 0.72 -6.55
C SER A 117 -26.13 1.51 -6.97
N TRP A 118 -26.05 1.87 -8.26
CA TRP A 118 -24.90 2.58 -8.83
C TRP A 118 -24.53 3.87 -8.08
N LEU A 119 -25.51 4.55 -7.46
CA LEU A 119 -25.31 5.75 -6.65
C LEU A 119 -24.60 5.48 -5.31
N ILE A 120 -24.75 4.27 -4.75
CA ILE A 120 -24.16 3.89 -3.46
C ILE A 120 -22.73 3.37 -3.66
N VAL A 121 -22.41 2.81 -4.83
CA VAL A 121 -21.07 2.27 -5.16
C VAL A 121 -19.92 3.25 -4.86
N PRO A 122 -19.94 4.54 -5.25
CA PRO A 122 -18.83 5.45 -4.94
C PRO A 122 -18.67 5.69 -3.43
N ILE A 123 -19.76 5.81 -2.69
CA ILE A 123 -19.73 6.00 -1.23
C ILE A 123 -19.20 4.74 -0.55
N ALA A 124 -19.70 3.56 -0.96
CA ALA A 124 -19.21 2.28 -0.47
C ALA A 124 -17.73 2.06 -0.80
N GLY A 125 -17.28 2.50 -1.98
CA GLY A 125 -15.88 2.48 -2.39
C GLY A 125 -15.00 3.37 -1.53
N LEU A 126 -15.47 4.57 -1.18
CA LEU A 126 -14.78 5.46 -0.25
C LEU A 126 -14.66 4.82 1.15
N VAL A 127 -15.76 4.29 1.68
CA VAL A 127 -15.79 3.62 2.99
C VAL A 127 -14.87 2.40 2.99
N TRP A 128 -14.89 1.60 1.91
CA TRP A 128 -14.00 0.45 1.74
C TRP A 128 -12.54 0.88 1.70
N GLY A 129 -12.20 1.90 0.91
CA GLY A 129 -10.84 2.44 0.83
C GLY A 129 -10.31 2.93 2.17
N VAL A 130 -11.14 3.67 2.93
CA VAL A 130 -10.80 4.10 4.30
C VAL A 130 -10.62 2.90 5.22
N THR A 131 -11.47 1.87 5.09
CA THR A 131 -11.37 0.65 5.89
C THR A 131 -10.05 -0.07 5.63
N VAL A 132 -9.70 -0.29 4.35
CA VAL A 132 -8.44 -0.92 3.96
C VAL A 132 -7.25 -0.10 4.46
N PHE A 133 -7.29 1.24 4.29
CA PHE A 133 -6.25 2.12 4.80
C PHE A 133 -6.04 1.98 6.30
N VAL A 134 -7.11 2.07 7.11
CA VAL A 134 -7.03 1.94 8.57
C VAL A 134 -6.48 0.58 8.98
N VAL A 135 -6.96 -0.50 8.36
CA VAL A 135 -6.48 -1.87 8.65
C VAL A 135 -5.00 -2.02 8.29
N SER A 136 -4.59 -1.54 7.11
CA SER A 136 -3.18 -1.59 6.67
C SER A 136 -2.26 -0.72 7.54
N SER A 137 -2.71 0.48 7.94
CA SER A 137 -1.97 1.35 8.85
C SER A 137 -1.84 0.73 10.24
N TRP A 138 -2.90 0.10 10.75
CA TRP A 138 -2.86 -0.59 12.02
C TRP A 138 -1.81 -1.71 12.02
N ILE A 139 -1.85 -2.58 11.01
CA ILE A 139 -0.90 -3.69 10.85
C ILE A 139 0.54 -3.15 10.71
N GLY A 140 0.74 -2.14 9.87
CA GLY A 140 2.06 -1.54 9.63
C GLY A 140 2.66 -0.85 10.86
N LEU A 141 1.83 -0.20 11.68
CA LEU A 141 2.29 0.52 12.87
C LEU A 141 2.50 -0.38 14.10
N HIS A 142 1.67 -1.41 14.28
CA HIS A 142 1.70 -2.22 15.50
C HIS A 142 2.66 -3.41 15.43
N MET A 143 2.95 -3.94 14.24
CA MET A 143 3.90 -5.05 14.08
C MET A 143 5.34 -4.73 14.52
N PRO A 144 5.94 -3.54 14.24
CA PRO A 144 7.32 -3.27 14.64
C PRO A 144 7.49 -3.10 16.16
N GLN A 145 6.50 -2.49 16.85
CA GLN A 145 6.65 -2.14 18.26
C GLN A 145 6.74 -3.37 19.18
N GLN A 146 5.97 -4.41 18.88
CA GLN A 146 5.97 -5.65 19.67
C GLN A 146 7.31 -6.43 19.59
N PHE A 147 8.07 -6.30 18.50
CA PHE A 147 9.40 -6.92 18.34
C PHE A 147 10.57 -6.00 18.70
N LEU A 148 10.43 -4.67 18.56
CA LEU A 148 11.48 -3.72 18.95
C LEU A 148 11.48 -3.40 20.44
N ALA A 149 10.35 -3.51 21.15
CA ALA A 149 10.28 -3.16 22.57
C ALA A 149 11.28 -3.93 23.47
N PRO A 150 11.60 -5.21 23.22
CA PRO A 150 12.70 -5.90 23.90
C PRO A 150 14.09 -5.37 23.51
N ALA A 151 14.33 -5.14 22.22
CA ALA A 151 15.64 -4.73 21.68
C ALA A 151 16.03 -3.28 22.05
N ILE A 152 15.04 -2.39 22.17
CA ILE A 152 15.21 -1.03 22.70
C ILE A 152 15.54 -1.09 24.19
N ARG A 153 14.88 -1.97 24.95
CA ARG A 153 15.13 -2.15 26.39
C ARG A 153 16.51 -2.72 26.70
N SER A 154 17.03 -3.60 25.84
CA SER A 154 18.37 -4.19 25.98
C SER A 154 19.50 -3.30 25.48
N GLY A 155 19.20 -2.11 24.91
CA GLY A 155 20.21 -1.22 24.33
C GLY A 155 20.94 -1.78 23.11
N THR A 156 20.51 -2.93 22.61
CA THR A 156 21.07 -3.59 21.41
C THR A 156 20.55 -2.96 20.13
N TRP A 157 19.37 -2.33 20.19
CA TRP A 157 18.84 -1.56 19.08
C TRP A 157 19.37 -0.12 19.11
N ARG A 158 20.15 0.25 18.09
CA ARG A 158 20.52 1.62 17.80
C ARG A 158 19.68 2.10 16.61
N PRO A 159 18.95 3.23 16.71
CA PRO A 159 18.32 3.82 15.55
C PRO A 159 19.40 4.14 14.51
N TRP A 160 19.14 3.80 13.26
CA TRP A 160 20.08 4.01 12.15
C TRP A 160 20.41 5.49 11.87
N TRP A 161 19.59 6.42 12.39
CA TRP A 161 19.86 7.87 12.35
C TRP A 161 20.79 8.33 13.50
N ALA A 162 21.07 7.49 14.49
CA ALA A 162 22.07 7.79 15.50
C ALA A 162 23.44 7.83 14.80
N THR A 163 24.04 9.02 14.78
CA THR A 163 25.33 9.31 14.14
C THR A 163 26.33 8.17 14.35
N PRO A 164 26.96 7.64 13.28
CA PRO A 164 28.10 6.76 13.44
C PRO A 164 29.17 7.51 14.27
N PRO A 165 29.93 6.81 15.13
CA PRO A 165 31.08 7.43 15.78
C PRO A 165 31.95 8.03 14.67
N SER A 166 32.26 9.32 14.81
CA SER A 166 33.10 10.03 13.86
C SER A 166 34.37 9.20 13.64
N LEU A 167 34.71 8.94 12.38
CA LEU A 167 36.01 8.42 11.96
C LEU A 167 37.09 9.51 12.14
N SER A 168 37.13 10.12 13.32
CA SER A 168 38.12 11.10 13.76
C SER A 168 38.94 10.45 14.86
N ASN A 169 39.66 9.39 14.52
CA ASN A 169 40.89 8.94 15.17
C ASN A 169 41.41 7.67 14.47
N THR A 170 42.16 7.88 13.39
CA THR A 170 43.53 7.35 13.13
C THR A 170 43.88 7.62 11.67
#